data_AF-A0A529WA82-F1
#
_entry.id   AF-A0A529WA82-F1
#
_cell.length_a   1.000
_cell.length_b   1.000
_cell.length_c   1.000
_cell.angle_alpha   90.00
_cell.angle_beta   90.00
_cell.angle_gamma   90.00
#
_symmetry.space_group_name_H-M   'P 1'
#
loop_
_entity.id
_entity.type
_entity.pdbx_description
1 polymer ?
#
loop_
_entity_poly.entity_id
_entity_poly.type
_entity_poly.pdbx_seq_one_letter_code
_entity_poly.pdbx_strand_id
1 'polypeptide(L)'
;EKKDRVDDALHATRAAVEEGILPGGGVALLRAAKSLDAVAVDNPDQRYGVDIVRRAIEAPARQIAENAGSEGSIIVGKLREKTDFAYGWNAQTGEYGDLYKQGVIDPAKVVRTALQDAASVAGLLVTTEAMVAEKPKKDAAPAVPAGAGMDF
;
A
#
# COMPACT_ATOMS: atom_id res chain seq x y z
N GLU A 1 16.04 4.92 14.03
CA GLU A 1 16.03 5.59 12.70
C GLU A 1 17.31 5.36 11.88
N LYS A 2 18.50 5.85 12.26
CA LYS A 2 19.72 5.66 11.43
C LYS A 2 20.08 4.19 11.20
N LYS A 3 19.97 3.35 12.23
CA LYS A 3 20.20 1.90 12.14
C LYS A 3 19.13 1.23 11.27
N ASP A 4 17.87 1.49 11.57
CA ASP A 4 16.73 0.90 10.86
C ASP A 4 16.79 1.17 9.35
N ARG A 5 17.18 2.39 8.93
CA ARG A 5 17.39 2.70 7.50
C ARG A 5 18.48 1.87 6.83
N VAL A 6 19.54 1.52 7.56
CA VAL A 6 20.62 0.67 7.03
C VAL A 6 20.15 -0.77 6.89
N ASP A 7 19.40 -1.26 7.88
CA ASP A 7 18.80 -2.59 7.85
C ASP A 7 17.80 -2.70 6.69
N ASP A 8 16.93 -1.70 6.51
CA ASP A 8 15.97 -1.63 5.40
C ASP A 8 16.68 -1.63 4.03
N ALA A 9 17.73 -0.81 3.88
CA ALA A 9 18.51 -0.75 2.64
C ALA A 9 19.20 -2.08 2.32
N LEU A 10 19.74 -2.77 3.33
CA LEU A 10 20.35 -4.10 3.18
C LEU A 10 19.32 -5.13 2.72
N HIS A 11 18.13 -5.15 3.33
CA HIS A 11 17.05 -6.06 2.96
C HIS A 11 16.51 -5.77 1.56
N ALA A 12 16.32 -4.50 1.20
CA ALA A 12 15.90 -4.09 -0.13
C ALA A 12 16.90 -4.52 -1.20
N THR A 13 18.20 -4.34 -0.95
CA THR A 13 19.27 -4.74 -1.88
C THR A 13 19.29 -6.26 -2.08
N ARG A 14 19.15 -7.05 -1.00
CA ARG A 14 19.04 -8.52 -1.09
C ARG A 14 17.83 -8.94 -1.92
N ALA A 15 16.67 -8.36 -1.65
CA ALA A 15 15.44 -8.63 -2.39
C ALA A 15 15.56 -8.25 -3.89
N ALA A 16 16.26 -7.17 -4.20
CA ALA A 16 16.53 -6.74 -5.58
C ALA A 16 17.46 -7.70 -6.32
N VAL A 17 18.45 -8.28 -5.63
CA VAL A 17 19.34 -9.31 -6.22
C VAL A 17 18.58 -10.60 -6.50
N GLU A 18 17.62 -10.97 -5.65
CA GLU A 18 16.87 -12.23 -5.78
C GLU A 18 15.85 -12.21 -6.93
N GLU A 19 15.03 -11.16 -7.05
CA GLU A 19 13.91 -11.11 -8.01
C GLU A 19 13.98 -9.92 -8.98
N GLY A 20 15.04 -9.12 -8.93
CA GLY A 20 15.21 -7.94 -9.77
C GLY A 20 14.49 -6.69 -9.26
N ILE A 21 14.43 -5.68 -10.12
CA ILE A 21 13.92 -4.34 -9.79
C ILE A 21 12.82 -3.89 -10.76
N LEU A 22 11.90 -3.09 -10.23
CA LEU A 22 10.76 -2.51 -10.93
C LEU A 22 10.83 -0.97 -10.85
N PRO A 23 10.17 -0.24 -11.77
CA PRO A 23 9.98 1.20 -11.60
C PRO A 23 9.13 1.42 -10.33
N GLY A 24 9.64 2.25 -9.43
CA GLY A 24 9.01 2.45 -8.13
C GLY A 24 7.78 3.35 -8.18
N GLY A 25 7.46 3.98 -7.04
CA GLY A 25 6.38 4.98 -6.96
C GLY A 25 4.99 4.41 -7.25
N GLY A 26 4.80 3.10 -7.09
CA GLY A 26 3.55 2.40 -7.41
C GLY A 26 3.28 2.21 -8.90
N VAL A 27 4.19 2.62 -9.80
CA VAL A 27 4.01 2.49 -11.26
C VAL A 27 3.94 1.04 -11.69
N ALA A 28 4.79 0.17 -11.14
CA ALA A 28 4.78 -1.25 -11.47
C ALA A 28 3.41 -1.91 -11.23
N LEU A 29 2.73 -1.56 -10.14
CA LEU A 29 1.38 -2.03 -9.83
C LEU A 29 0.35 -1.49 -10.83
N LEU A 30 0.43 -0.20 -11.20
CA LEU A 30 -0.42 0.37 -12.25
C LEU A 30 -0.24 -0.34 -13.59
N ARG A 31 0.99 -0.74 -13.95
CA ARG A 31 1.27 -1.50 -15.18
C ARG A 31 0.72 -2.92 -15.09
N ALA A 32 0.78 -3.54 -13.91
CA ALA A 32 0.21 -4.85 -13.67
C ALA A 32 -1.32 -4.88 -13.84
N ALA A 33 -2.02 -3.73 -13.74
CA ALA A 33 -3.46 -3.66 -13.93
C ALA A 33 -3.94 -4.27 -15.28
N LYS A 34 -3.12 -4.21 -16.33
CA LYS A 34 -3.45 -4.77 -17.65
C LYS A 34 -3.55 -6.31 -17.63
N SER A 35 -2.82 -6.99 -16.75
CA SER A 35 -2.89 -8.46 -16.67
C SER A 35 -4.23 -8.94 -16.13
N LEU A 36 -4.95 -8.09 -15.39
CA LEU A 36 -6.30 -8.38 -14.87
C LEU A 36 -7.34 -8.55 -15.98
N ASP A 37 -7.08 -8.02 -17.18
CA ASP A 37 -7.98 -8.18 -18.34
C ASP A 37 -8.02 -9.62 -18.84
N ALA A 38 -6.97 -10.40 -18.58
CA ALA A 38 -6.88 -11.81 -18.97
C ALA A 38 -7.46 -12.77 -17.92
N VAL A 39 -7.92 -12.26 -16.76
CA VAL A 39 -8.50 -13.10 -15.70
C VAL A 39 -9.90 -13.55 -16.12
N ALA A 40 -10.02 -14.84 -16.40
CA ALA A 40 -11.30 -15.50 -16.62
C ALA A 40 -12.09 -15.57 -15.32
N VAL A 41 -13.41 -15.37 -15.42
CA VAL A 41 -14.34 -15.39 -14.29
C VAL A 41 -15.57 -16.20 -14.65
N ASP A 42 -16.07 -16.98 -13.71
CA ASP A 42 -17.22 -17.88 -13.89
C ASP A 42 -18.55 -17.17 -13.64
N ASN A 43 -18.54 -16.11 -12.84
CA ASN A 43 -19.75 -15.38 -12.42
C ASN A 43 -19.48 -13.88 -12.16
N PRO A 44 -20.54 -13.06 -12.01
CA PRO A 44 -20.41 -11.62 -11.76
C PRO A 44 -19.65 -11.28 -10.46
N ASP A 45 -19.76 -12.08 -9.41
CA ASP A 45 -19.11 -11.83 -8.12
C ASP A 45 -17.58 -11.92 -8.24
N GLN A 46 -17.09 -12.90 -8.99
CA GLN A 46 -15.67 -13.00 -9.33
C GLN A 46 -15.20 -11.80 -10.17
N ARG A 47 -16.04 -11.27 -11.08
CA ARG A 47 -15.71 -10.03 -11.82
C ARG A 47 -15.54 -8.86 -10.86
N TYR A 48 -16.44 -8.69 -9.89
CA TYR A 48 -16.29 -7.65 -8.86
C TYR A 48 -15.01 -7.83 -8.05
N GLY A 49 -14.61 -9.06 -7.73
CA GLY A 49 -13.32 -9.35 -7.10
C GLY A 49 -12.13 -8.83 -7.90
N VAL A 50 -12.11 -9.06 -9.23
CA VAL A 50 -11.07 -8.53 -10.12
C VAL A 50 -11.08 -6.99 -10.12
N ASP A 51 -12.25 -6.37 -10.15
CA ASP A 51 -12.38 -4.90 -10.16
C ASP A 51 -11.95 -4.25 -8.83
N ILE A 52 -12.16 -4.94 -7.70
CA ILE A 52 -11.62 -4.54 -6.38
C ILE A 52 -10.09 -4.48 -6.44
N VAL A 53 -9.44 -5.53 -6.94
CA VAL A 53 -7.98 -5.56 -7.09
C VAL A 53 -7.52 -4.45 -8.04
N ARG A 54 -8.19 -4.28 -9.18
CA ARG A 54 -7.88 -3.24 -10.17
C ARG A 54 -7.89 -1.84 -9.56
N ARG A 55 -8.83 -1.56 -8.66
CA ARG A 55 -8.89 -0.28 -7.94
C ARG A 55 -7.83 -0.19 -6.84
N ALA A 56 -7.60 -1.27 -6.10
CA ALA A 56 -6.68 -1.29 -4.95
C ALA A 56 -5.21 -1.05 -5.34
N ILE A 57 -4.77 -1.62 -6.47
CA ILE A 57 -3.38 -1.47 -6.95
C ILE A 57 -3.00 -0.04 -7.34
N GLU A 58 -3.97 0.86 -7.46
CA GLU A 58 -3.74 2.30 -7.70
C GLU A 58 -3.45 3.08 -6.42
N ALA A 59 -3.86 2.55 -5.27
CA ALA A 59 -3.77 3.24 -3.99
C ALA A 59 -2.33 3.63 -3.62
N PRO A 60 -1.29 2.79 -3.84
CA PRO A 60 0.09 3.17 -3.52
C PRO A 60 0.56 4.41 -4.28
N ALA A 61 0.37 4.44 -5.61
CA ALA A 61 0.77 5.59 -6.42
C ALA A 61 0.01 6.87 -6.02
N ARG A 62 -1.29 6.74 -5.75
CA ARG A 62 -2.14 7.86 -5.30
C ARG A 62 -1.68 8.39 -3.94
N GLN A 63 -1.46 7.52 -2.97
CA GLN A 63 -1.05 7.88 -1.63
C GLN A 63 0.32 8.56 -1.62
N ILE A 64 1.26 8.08 -2.45
CA ILE A 64 2.58 8.72 -2.62
C ILE A 64 2.42 10.15 -3.16
N ALA A 65 1.56 10.35 -4.17
CA ALA A 65 1.30 11.68 -4.73
C ALA A 65 0.64 12.62 -3.73
N GLU A 66 -0.36 12.15 -2.98
CA GLU A 66 -1.04 12.93 -1.95
C GLU A 66 -0.09 13.33 -0.81
N ASN A 67 0.76 12.41 -0.36
CA ASN A 67 1.78 12.69 0.67
C ASN A 67 2.83 13.70 0.18
N ALA A 68 3.06 13.79 -1.14
CA ALA A 68 3.91 14.78 -1.76
C ALA A 68 3.20 16.11 -2.07
N GLY A 69 1.95 16.29 -1.61
CA GLY A 69 1.17 17.52 -1.80
C GLY A 69 0.60 17.71 -3.21
N SER A 70 0.58 16.65 -4.03
CA SER A 70 0.00 16.64 -5.38
C SER A 70 -1.37 15.96 -5.40
N GLU A 71 -2.18 16.24 -6.42
CA GLU A 71 -3.51 15.60 -6.55
C GLU A 71 -3.35 14.21 -7.18
N GLY A 72 -3.55 13.18 -6.35
CA GLY A 72 -3.22 11.80 -6.73
C GLY A 72 -4.03 11.25 -7.90
N SER A 73 -5.26 11.72 -8.12
CA SER A 73 -6.09 11.26 -9.26
C SER A 73 -5.53 11.76 -10.60
N ILE A 74 -5.07 13.01 -10.67
CA ILE A 74 -4.42 13.61 -11.83
C ILE A 74 -3.10 12.89 -12.12
N ILE A 75 -2.29 12.61 -11.09
CA ILE A 75 -1.03 11.88 -11.28
C ILE A 75 -1.31 10.48 -11.84
N VAL A 76 -2.17 9.70 -11.18
CA VAL A 76 -2.53 8.35 -11.64
C VAL A 76 -3.17 8.37 -13.03
N GLY A 77 -4.01 9.36 -13.33
CA GLY A 77 -4.61 9.55 -14.65
C GLY A 77 -3.54 9.73 -15.73
N LYS A 78 -2.61 10.67 -15.55
CA LYS A 78 -1.50 10.90 -16.48
C LYS A 78 -0.59 9.68 -16.64
N LEU A 79 -0.36 8.92 -15.56
CA LEU A 79 0.45 7.70 -15.62
C LEU A 79 -0.20 6.59 -16.46
N ARG A 80 -1.53 6.58 -16.61
CA ARG A 80 -2.26 5.60 -17.43
C ARG A 80 -2.27 5.95 -18.91
N GLU A 81 -2.13 7.23 -19.27
CA GLU A 81 -2.08 7.68 -20.65
C GLU A 81 -0.84 7.15 -21.40
N LYS A 82 0.22 6.81 -20.66
CA LYS A 82 1.44 6.22 -21.22
C LYS A 82 1.58 4.75 -20.84
N THR A 83 1.96 3.93 -21.82
CA THR A 83 2.15 2.48 -21.67
C THR A 83 3.60 2.09 -21.43
N ASP A 84 4.54 3.02 -21.57
CA ASP A 84 5.95 2.81 -21.29
C ASP A 84 6.11 2.31 -19.85
N PHE A 85 6.76 1.15 -19.70
CA PHE A 85 6.84 0.45 -18.42
C PHE A 85 7.50 1.31 -17.35
N ALA A 86 8.60 1.99 -17.70
CA ALA A 86 9.39 2.83 -16.80
C ALA A 86 8.86 4.26 -16.65
N TYR A 87 7.87 4.69 -17.44
CA TYR A 87 7.34 6.04 -17.36
C TYR A 87 6.52 6.21 -16.08
N GLY A 88 6.97 7.10 -15.22
CA GLY A 88 6.42 7.36 -13.91
C GLY A 88 6.47 8.83 -13.51
N TRP A 89 6.11 9.08 -12.26
CA TRP A 89 6.16 10.40 -11.64
C TRP A 89 6.99 10.31 -10.37
N ASN A 90 8.05 11.13 -10.29
CA ASN A 90 8.94 11.14 -9.14
C ASN A 90 8.43 12.13 -8.10
N ALA A 91 7.95 11.61 -6.99
CA ALA A 91 7.38 12.40 -5.90
C ALA A 91 8.39 13.32 -5.19
N GLN A 92 9.69 13.06 -5.32
CA GLN A 92 10.74 13.89 -4.73
C GLN A 92 10.97 15.18 -5.55
N THR A 93 10.84 15.10 -6.88
CA THR A 93 11.11 16.22 -7.80
C THR A 93 9.84 16.82 -8.40
N GLY A 94 8.72 16.09 -8.39
CA GLY A 94 7.47 16.47 -9.04
C GLY A 94 7.47 16.23 -10.56
N GLU A 95 8.49 15.55 -11.10
CA GLU A 95 8.68 15.40 -12.55
C GLU A 95 8.23 14.04 -13.09
N TYR A 96 7.73 14.05 -14.33
CA TYR A 96 7.45 12.82 -15.07
C TYR A 96 8.68 12.38 -15.87
N GLY A 97 8.90 11.08 -15.97
CA GLY A 97 9.98 10.55 -16.78
C GLY A 97 10.25 9.07 -16.55
N ASP A 98 11.41 8.63 -17.00
CA ASP A 98 11.89 7.25 -16.81
C ASP A 98 12.40 7.08 -15.38
N LEU A 99 11.66 6.35 -14.55
CA LEU A 99 11.98 6.17 -13.14
C LEU A 99 13.26 5.36 -12.91
N TYR A 100 13.65 4.48 -13.82
CA TYR A 100 14.94 3.79 -13.72
C TYR A 100 16.08 4.78 -13.86
N LYS A 101 16.00 5.69 -14.85
CA LYS A 101 17.01 6.74 -15.03
C LYS A 101 17.04 7.74 -13.88
N GLN A 102 15.90 7.98 -13.24
CA GLN A 102 15.78 8.84 -12.07
C GLN A 102 16.15 8.15 -10.76
N GLY A 103 16.45 6.84 -10.77
CA GLY A 103 16.84 6.07 -9.59
C GLY A 103 15.70 5.72 -8.64
N VAL A 104 14.44 5.89 -9.06
CA VAL A 104 13.25 5.53 -8.28
C VAL A 104 12.86 4.10 -8.62
N ILE A 105 13.41 3.15 -7.86
CA ILE A 105 13.28 1.72 -8.10
C ILE A 105 12.81 0.99 -6.85
N ASP A 106 11.99 -0.04 -7.05
CA ASP A 106 11.53 -0.92 -5.97
C ASP A 106 11.97 -2.37 -6.26
N PRO A 107 12.39 -3.15 -5.24
CA PRO A 107 12.65 -4.57 -5.41
C PRO A 107 11.37 -5.32 -5.82
N ALA A 108 11.43 -6.14 -6.87
CA ALA A 108 10.26 -6.85 -7.39
C ALA A 108 9.60 -7.75 -6.33
N LYS A 109 10.44 -8.43 -5.55
CA LYS A 109 10.02 -9.27 -4.41
C LYS A 109 9.16 -8.49 -3.42
N VAL A 110 9.53 -7.26 -3.08
CA VAL A 110 8.83 -6.45 -2.09
C VAL A 110 7.44 -6.06 -2.62
N VAL A 111 7.37 -5.59 -3.86
CA VAL A 111 6.09 -5.22 -4.50
C VAL A 111 5.14 -6.43 -4.59
N ARG A 112 5.66 -7.58 -5.03
CA ARG A 112 4.88 -8.83 -5.13
C ARG A 112 4.38 -9.29 -3.77
N THR A 113 5.28 -9.36 -2.78
CA THR A 113 4.96 -9.85 -1.43
C THR A 113 3.95 -8.94 -0.75
N ALA A 114 4.12 -7.61 -0.85
CA ALA A 114 3.17 -6.65 -0.29
C ALA A 114 1.76 -6.82 -0.86
N LEU A 115 1.62 -7.02 -2.18
CA LEU A 115 0.32 -7.26 -2.80
C LEU A 115 -0.30 -8.60 -2.35
N GLN A 116 0.51 -9.66 -2.27
CA GLN A 116 0.05 -10.99 -1.85
C GLN A 116 -0.42 -11.01 -0.40
N ASP A 117 0.34 -10.40 0.51
CA ASP A 117 -0.01 -10.31 1.93
C ASP A 117 -1.28 -9.47 2.13
N ALA A 118 -1.37 -8.32 1.45
CA ALA A 118 -2.57 -7.48 1.49
C ALA A 118 -3.81 -8.23 0.98
N ALA A 119 -3.69 -8.93 -0.16
CA ALA A 119 -4.79 -9.73 -0.70
C ALA A 119 -5.17 -10.91 0.21
N SER A 120 -4.20 -11.54 0.87
CA SER A 120 -4.42 -12.64 1.81
C SER A 120 -5.26 -12.19 3.01
N VAL A 121 -4.88 -11.07 3.64
CA VAL A 121 -5.64 -10.53 4.78
C VAL A 121 -7.01 -10.02 4.34
N ALA A 122 -7.08 -9.31 3.20
CA ALA A 122 -8.35 -8.82 2.68
C ALA A 122 -9.33 -9.96 2.36
N GLY A 123 -8.86 -11.06 1.77
CA GLY A 123 -9.67 -12.25 1.49
C GLY A 123 -10.26 -12.86 2.75
N LEU A 124 -9.47 -12.97 3.84
CA LEU A 124 -9.97 -13.42 5.14
C LEU A 124 -11.06 -12.49 5.68
N LEU A 125 -10.82 -11.17 5.66
CA LEU A 125 -11.75 -10.18 6.20
C LEU A 125 -13.07 -10.12 5.42
N VAL A 126 -13.03 -10.21 4.08
CA VAL A 126 -14.23 -10.19 3.23
C VAL A 126 -15.17 -11.36 3.50
N THR A 127 -14.64 -12.50 3.93
CA THR A 127 -15.42 -13.71 4.26
C THR A 127 -15.80 -13.80 5.74
N THR A 128 -15.44 -12.80 6.55
CA THR A 128 -15.70 -12.81 7.99
C THR A 128 -17.12 -12.31 8.27
N GLU A 129 -18.05 -13.24 8.48
CA GLU A 129 -19.46 -12.93 8.81
C GLU A 129 -19.67 -12.55 10.29
N ALA A 130 -18.83 -13.05 11.19
CA ALA A 130 -18.95 -12.80 12.62
C ALA A 130 -17.57 -12.77 13.31
N MET A 131 -17.46 -11.94 14.35
CA MET A 131 -16.27 -11.85 15.20
C MET A 131 -16.70 -11.93 16.67
N VAL A 132 -16.01 -12.77 17.45
CA VAL A 132 -16.16 -12.82 18.90
C VAL A 132 -15.02 -12.01 19.50
N ALA A 133 -15.37 -10.97 20.26
CA ALA A 133 -14.40 -10.09 20.90
C ALA A 133 -14.61 -10.07 22.42
N GLU A 134 -13.55 -9.76 23.17
CA GLU A 134 -13.66 -9.50 24.60
C GLU A 134 -14.45 -8.22 24.86
N LYS A 135 -15.27 -8.22 25.91
CA LYS A 135 -16.00 -7.02 26.33
C LYS A 135 -14.98 -5.95 26.77
N PRO A 136 -15.10 -4.69 26.31
CA PRO A 136 -14.23 -3.61 26.76
C PRO A 136 -14.22 -3.54 28.29
N LYS A 137 -13.02 -3.59 28.88
CA LYS A 137 -12.86 -3.41 30.32
C LYS A 137 -13.33 -1.98 30.66
N LYS A 138 -14.13 -1.83 31.70
CA LYS A 138 -14.35 -0.52 32.29
C LYS A 138 -13.05 -0.14 32.96
N ASP A 139 -12.41 0.94 32.52
CA ASP A 139 -11.30 1.52 33.28
C ASP A 139 -11.80 1.77 34.71
N ALA A 140 -11.09 1.25 35.70
CA ALA A 140 -11.35 1.60 37.08
C ALA A 140 -11.13 3.11 37.18
N ALA A 141 -12.18 3.86 37.49
CA ALA A 141 -12.03 5.27 37.82
C ALA A 141 -10.90 5.39 38.84
N PRO A 142 -9.92 6.30 38.64
CA PRO A 142 -8.83 6.45 39.59
C PRO A 142 -9.44 6.62 40.97
N ALA A 143 -9.02 5.76 41.90
CA ALA A 143 -9.52 5.79 43.27
C ALA A 143 -9.24 7.18 43.84
N VAL A 144 -10.29 7.99 43.95
CA VAL A 144 -10.23 9.25 44.69
C VAL A 144 -9.86 8.88 46.12
N PRO A 145 -8.74 9.40 46.67
CA PRO A 145 -8.38 9.13 48.04
C PRO A 145 -9.52 9.53 48.97
N ALA A 146 -10.04 8.58 49.73
CA ALA A 146 -11.00 8.84 50.79
C ALA A 146 -10.28 9.64 51.89
N GLY A 147 -10.44 10.97 51.91
CA GLY A 147 -9.83 11.76 52.97
C GLY A 147 -9.65 13.25 52.74
N ALA A 148 -10.51 13.93 51.95
CA ALA A 148 -10.47 15.39 51.84
C ALA A 148 -11.81 16.03 52.26
N GLY A 149 -11.99 16.11 53.58
CA GLY A 149 -12.70 17.20 54.25
C GLY A 149 -14.18 16.97 54.57
N MET A 150 -14.49 16.78 55.87
CA MET A 150 -15.52 17.55 56.61
C MET A 150 -15.37 17.23 58.12
N ASP A 151 -14.68 18.08 58.86
CA ASP A 151 -15.11 18.56 60.20
C ASP A 151 -14.16 19.66 60.69
N PHE A 152 -14.77 20.79 61.08
CA PHE A 152 -14.31 21.95 61.87
C PHE A 152 -12.81 22.30 61.96
#